data_AF-A0A1J8PYI0-F1
#
_entry.id   AF-A0A1J8PYI0-F1
#
_cell.length_a   1.000
_cell.length_b   1.000
_cell.length_c   1.000
_cell.angle_alpha   90.00
_cell.angle_beta   90.00
_cell.angle_gamma   90.00
#
_symmetry.space_group_name_H-M   'P 1'
#
loop_
_entity.id
_entity.type
_entity.pdbx_description
1 polymer ?
#
loop_
_entity_poly.entity_id
_entity_poly.type
_entity_poly.pdbx_seq_one_letter_code
_entity_poly.pdbx_strand_id
1 'polypeptide(L)'
;MGPRYVASQSGAFMKQTSHLAYLLMQRCQDQEAVTVEGRRTRPNKITIVETQDINFKDVRTGPSLTIHARDGFHKYIAFFPIATSVATCMFCAWDSDLYYFSLILLNILANGISCLVIGSASIVLKHIPCSMGAPPGDGMLMDGNNVVVMLEKEKDVVAITRGKFQLDYKPWVRMRIRRGRRKRNIIGDRINNTHRQVGKKDAESGRRVESHEDDEINNEYAATGFCSLLLVLQFVTQPLLIPQGTLFGQVMFLTSFAASWAHNLFLTSTNKEYLQEEVLLQALGLSGDRMKTYKLGTRATAAVFTCLVLQPKYNSGEWETRGCKPQEIIRQFIPNDTQVRAVWRDQVLDQMKSNAPDWKLPDRGARGGRVAGFSESERLLLLDLLSDARTAYQQHSVLQAQRLASTQRTV
;
A
#
# COMPACT_ATOMS: atom_id res chain seq x y z
N MET A 1 0.19 6.48 9.71
CA MET A 1 -0.99 5.62 9.97
C MET A 1 -1.96 5.81 8.83
N GLY A 2 -2.64 4.75 8.36
CA GLY A 2 -3.51 4.85 7.18
C GLY A 2 -4.89 5.46 7.44
N PRO A 3 -5.57 5.90 6.37
CA PRO A 3 -6.90 6.50 6.44
C PRO A 3 -7.97 5.53 6.97
N ARG A 4 -9.18 6.05 7.21
CA ARG A 4 -10.31 5.23 7.65
C ARG A 4 -10.91 4.49 6.47
N TYR A 5 -11.22 3.21 6.62
CA TYR A 5 -11.89 2.41 5.58
C TYR A 5 -13.31 2.00 6.00
N VAL A 6 -14.24 2.09 5.04
CA VAL A 6 -15.62 1.64 5.19
C VAL A 6 -15.99 0.79 3.98
N ALA A 7 -16.27 -0.49 4.21
CA ALA A 7 -16.76 -1.38 3.17
C ALA A 7 -18.24 -1.14 2.87
N SER A 8 -18.63 -1.31 1.61
CA SER A 8 -20.02 -1.11 1.17
C SER A 8 -20.93 -2.31 1.50
N GLN A 9 -20.42 -3.54 1.36
CA GLN A 9 -21.22 -4.77 1.44
C GLN A 9 -20.87 -5.66 2.64
N SER A 10 -19.59 -5.75 3.03
CA SER A 10 -19.16 -6.60 4.16
C SER A 10 -19.43 -5.99 5.53
N GLY A 11 -19.82 -4.71 5.60
CA GLY A 11 -19.96 -3.96 6.85
C GLY A 11 -18.63 -3.73 7.59
N ALA A 12 -17.49 -4.08 6.98
CA ALA A 12 -16.19 -3.90 7.59
C ALA A 12 -15.87 -2.42 7.77
N PHE A 13 -15.48 -2.06 8.99
CA PHE A 13 -15.04 -0.72 9.35
C PHE A 13 -13.64 -0.81 9.95
N MET A 14 -12.68 -0.11 9.34
CA MET A 14 -11.31 -0.04 9.86
C MET A 14 -10.99 1.41 10.20
N LYS A 15 -10.78 1.68 11.50
CA LYS A 15 -10.43 3.02 11.99
C LYS A 15 -9.10 3.52 11.42
N GLN A 16 -8.16 2.60 11.21
CA GLN A 16 -6.85 2.86 10.63
C GLN A 16 -6.48 1.72 9.70
N THR A 17 -6.04 2.05 8.49
CA THR A 17 -5.52 1.10 7.50
C THR A 17 -4.00 1.07 7.47
N SER A 18 -3.45 0.20 6.61
CA SER A 18 -2.02 0.06 6.34
C SER A 18 -1.41 1.33 5.75
N HIS A 19 -0.07 1.35 5.70
CA HIS A 19 0.70 2.39 5.00
C HIS A 19 0.42 2.43 3.49
N LEU A 20 0.02 1.31 2.88
CA LEU A 20 -0.28 1.27 1.44
C LEU A 20 -1.52 2.09 1.11
N ALA A 21 -2.55 1.98 1.94
CA ALA A 21 -3.75 2.80 1.83
C ALA A 21 -3.46 4.30 2.05
N TYR A 22 -2.44 4.64 2.86
CA TYR A 22 -1.96 6.02 2.99
C TYR A 22 -1.31 6.52 1.70
N LEU A 23 -0.37 5.76 1.13
CA LEU A 23 0.28 6.11 -0.14
C LEU A 23 -0.73 6.25 -1.28
N LEU A 24 -1.69 5.33 -1.38
CA LEU A 24 -2.77 5.40 -2.37
C LEU A 24 -3.63 6.67 -2.19
N MET A 25 -3.97 7.01 -0.94
CA MET A 25 -4.72 8.23 -0.63
C MET A 25 -3.94 9.48 -1.04
N GLN A 26 -2.65 9.54 -0.71
CA GLN A 26 -1.78 10.66 -1.07
C GLN A 26 -1.70 10.84 -2.59
N ARG A 27 -1.50 9.76 -3.36
CA ARG A 27 -1.55 9.81 -4.83
C ARG A 27 -2.84 10.41 -5.36
N CYS A 28 -3.96 9.95 -4.81
CA CYS A 28 -5.30 10.40 -5.21
C CYS A 28 -5.55 11.88 -4.85
N GLN A 29 -4.87 12.40 -3.82
CA GLN A 29 -4.94 13.82 -3.45
C GLN A 29 -4.18 14.71 -4.41
N ASP A 30 -3.13 14.23 -5.06
CA ASP A 30 -2.33 15.02 -6.02
C ASP A 30 -2.90 15.01 -7.44
N GLN A 31 -3.82 14.09 -7.74
CA GLN A 31 -4.41 13.95 -9.07
C GLN A 31 -5.31 15.14 -9.47
N GLU A 32 -5.27 15.56 -10.75
CA GLU A 32 -6.17 16.59 -11.27
C GLU A 32 -7.64 16.16 -11.18
N ALA A 33 -8.49 17.08 -10.73
CA ALA A 33 -9.89 16.79 -10.43
C ALA A 33 -10.84 17.48 -11.42
N VAL A 34 -11.74 16.71 -12.01
CA VAL A 34 -12.85 17.22 -12.81
C VAL A 34 -13.85 17.91 -11.89
N THR A 35 -14.04 19.22 -12.05
CA THR A 35 -14.99 19.98 -11.22
C THR A 35 -16.40 19.75 -11.72
N VAL A 36 -17.28 19.30 -10.83
CA VAL A 36 -18.70 19.07 -11.16
C VAL A 36 -19.46 20.37 -10.92
N GLU A 37 -20.25 20.78 -11.92
CA GLU A 37 -21.09 21.96 -11.85
C GLU A 37 -22.24 21.77 -10.85
N GLY A 38 -22.55 22.82 -10.09
CA GLY A 38 -23.59 22.78 -9.08
C GLY A 38 -23.27 23.71 -7.90
N ARG A 39 -24.08 23.57 -6.84
CA ARG A 39 -23.96 24.37 -5.63
C ARG A 39 -22.59 24.13 -4.96
N ARG A 40 -21.93 25.20 -4.50
CA ARG A 40 -20.63 25.13 -3.84
C ARG A 40 -20.75 25.61 -2.40
N THR A 41 -20.41 24.73 -1.46
CA THR A 41 -20.35 25.06 -0.02
C THR A 41 -18.99 24.71 0.54
N ARG A 42 -18.76 23.41 0.81
CA ARG A 42 -17.46 22.84 1.13
C ARG A 42 -17.19 21.73 0.12
N PRO A 43 -16.24 21.92 -0.81
CA PRO A 43 -16.00 20.93 -1.84
C PRO A 43 -15.35 19.68 -1.26
N ASN A 44 -15.79 18.52 -1.75
CA ASN A 44 -15.20 17.22 -1.45
C ASN A 44 -14.56 16.64 -2.73
N LYS A 45 -13.37 16.07 -2.58
CA LYS A 45 -12.64 15.42 -3.67
C LYS A 45 -12.90 13.91 -3.58
N ILE A 46 -13.47 13.34 -4.64
CA ILE A 46 -13.78 11.91 -4.73
C ILE A 46 -12.97 11.30 -5.86
N THR A 47 -12.06 10.40 -5.54
CA THR A 47 -11.31 9.63 -6.53
C THR A 47 -11.91 8.24 -6.63
N ILE A 48 -12.27 7.83 -7.84
CA ILE A 48 -12.71 6.46 -8.14
C ILE A 48 -11.49 5.70 -8.64
N VAL A 49 -11.21 4.57 -8.00
CA VAL A 49 -10.09 3.68 -8.32
C VAL A 49 -10.66 2.34 -8.78
N GLU A 50 -10.31 1.96 -10.01
CA GLU A 50 -10.67 0.68 -10.62
C GLU A 50 -9.38 -0.14 -10.86
N THR A 51 -9.04 -1.10 -9.99
CA THR A 51 -7.92 -2.01 -10.28
C THR A 51 -8.31 -3.10 -11.28
N GLN A 52 -7.28 -3.67 -11.90
CA GLN A 52 -7.43 -4.95 -12.58
C GLN A 52 -7.33 -6.07 -11.56
N ASP A 53 -7.99 -7.18 -11.87
CA ASP A 53 -7.85 -8.46 -11.19
C ASP A 53 -6.36 -8.75 -10.98
N ILE A 54 -5.84 -8.50 -9.77
CA ILE A 54 -4.42 -8.69 -9.53
C ILE A 54 -4.19 -10.19 -9.64
N ASN A 55 -3.47 -10.59 -10.69
CA ASN A 55 -3.13 -11.98 -10.91
C ASN A 55 -1.94 -12.29 -9.99
N PHE A 56 -2.24 -12.48 -8.70
CA PHE A 56 -1.32 -13.04 -7.73
C PHE A 56 -1.01 -14.48 -8.20
N LYS A 57 0.04 -14.65 -9.01
CA LYS A 57 0.43 -15.97 -9.49
C LYS A 57 0.67 -16.92 -8.30
N ASP A 58 -0.09 -18.01 -8.34
CA ASP A 58 -0.04 -19.28 -7.63
C ASP A 58 0.05 -19.33 -6.09
N VAL A 59 -1.07 -19.74 -5.51
CA VAL A 59 -1.35 -20.04 -4.10
C VAL A 59 -0.63 -21.31 -3.57
N ARG A 60 0.25 -21.96 -4.35
CA ARG A 60 0.99 -23.17 -3.90
C ARG A 60 2.44 -22.90 -3.47
N THR A 61 2.96 -21.71 -3.72
CA THR A 61 4.25 -21.20 -3.23
C THR A 61 4.05 -19.71 -3.08
N GLY A 62 4.08 -19.18 -1.86
CA GLY A 62 3.52 -17.86 -1.47
C GLY A 62 3.53 -16.74 -2.53
N PRO A 63 2.48 -15.89 -2.56
CA PRO A 63 2.28 -14.92 -3.63
C PRO A 63 3.41 -13.90 -3.64
N SER A 64 4.30 -13.99 -4.63
CA SER A 64 5.45 -13.09 -4.79
C SER A 64 5.28 -12.26 -6.06
N LEU A 65 4.74 -11.06 -5.89
CA LEU A 65 4.86 -10.04 -6.92
C LEU A 65 6.28 -9.49 -6.86
N THR A 66 7.15 -9.92 -7.78
CA THR A 66 8.54 -9.48 -7.84
C THR A 66 8.63 -8.15 -8.59
N ILE A 67 8.61 -7.05 -7.85
CA ILE A 67 8.71 -5.71 -8.44
C ILE A 67 10.18 -5.37 -8.58
N HIS A 68 10.67 -5.30 -9.82
CA HIS A 68 12.01 -4.82 -10.13
C HIS A 68 12.07 -3.29 -9.99
N ALA A 69 12.18 -2.81 -8.76
CA ALA A 69 12.40 -1.40 -8.48
C ALA A 69 13.84 -1.00 -8.83
N ARG A 70 14.10 -0.64 -10.10
CA ARG A 70 15.31 0.15 -10.41
C ARG A 70 15.23 0.87 -11.75
N ASP A 71 14.74 2.10 -11.68
CA ASP A 71 14.73 3.02 -12.80
C ASP A 71 16.15 3.54 -13.15
N GLY A 72 16.33 3.97 -14.41
CA GLY A 72 17.65 4.20 -15.02
C GLY A 72 18.53 5.27 -14.35
N PHE A 73 17.94 6.33 -13.82
CA PHE A 73 18.66 7.46 -13.22
C PHE A 73 19.44 7.06 -11.95
N HIS A 74 18.87 6.17 -11.14
CA HIS A 74 19.51 5.65 -9.93
C HIS A 74 20.73 4.76 -10.21
N LYS A 75 20.88 4.24 -11.43
CA LYS A 75 22.05 3.45 -11.82
C LYS A 75 23.28 4.33 -11.97
N TYR A 76 23.13 5.53 -12.54
CA TYR A 76 24.23 6.49 -12.69
C TYR A 76 24.69 7.06 -11.34
N ILE A 77 23.74 7.34 -10.44
CA ILE A 77 24.06 7.86 -9.11
C ILE A 77 24.87 6.82 -8.30
N ALA A 78 24.57 5.52 -8.44
CA ALA A 78 25.31 4.45 -7.77
C ALA A 78 26.73 4.22 -8.33
N PHE A 79 27.04 4.69 -9.55
CA PHE A 79 28.36 4.53 -10.16
C PHE A 79 29.41 5.44 -9.51
N PHE A 80 28.99 6.61 -9.02
CA PHE A 80 29.90 7.61 -8.45
C PHE A 80 30.75 7.09 -7.27
N PRO A 81 30.18 6.52 -6.18
CA PRO A 81 30.97 6.00 -5.06
C PRO A 81 31.84 4.79 -5.43
N ILE A 82 31.44 4.01 -6.44
CA ILE A 82 32.23 2.87 -6.94
C ILE A 82 33.45 3.38 -7.69
N ALA A 83 33.27 4.36 -8.58
CA ALA A 83 34.35 4.97 -9.34
C ALA A 83 35.37 5.66 -8.42
N THR A 84 34.91 6.39 -7.41
CA THR A 84 35.81 7.02 -6.42
C THR A 84 36.59 5.98 -5.61
N SER A 85 35.95 4.86 -5.24
CA SER A 85 36.62 3.77 -4.51
C SER A 85 37.66 3.04 -5.37
N VAL A 86 37.38 2.83 -6.66
CA VAL A 86 38.33 2.21 -7.59
C VAL A 86 39.49 3.15 -7.90
N ALA A 87 39.23 4.44 -8.11
CA ALA A 87 40.26 5.45 -8.34
C ALA A 87 41.23 5.54 -7.14
N THR A 88 40.69 5.65 -5.92
CA THR A 88 41.51 5.68 -4.70
C THR A 88 42.33 4.41 -4.52
N CYS A 89 41.77 3.24 -4.87
CA CYS A 89 42.51 1.97 -4.88
C CYS A 89 43.70 1.98 -5.87
N MET A 90 43.50 2.50 -7.09
CA MET A 90 44.55 2.61 -8.10
C MET A 90 45.67 3.58 -7.67
N PHE A 91 45.32 4.72 -7.09
CA PHE A 91 46.30 5.69 -6.58
C PHE A 91 47.12 5.14 -5.41
N CYS A 92 46.52 4.40 -4.47
CA CYS A 92 47.26 3.78 -3.37
C CYS A 92 48.19 2.64 -3.85
N ALA A 93 47.82 1.90 -4.88
CA ALA A 93 48.68 0.87 -5.48
C ALA A 93 49.91 1.49 -6.17
N TRP A 94 49.75 2.67 -6.76
CA TRP A 94 50.84 3.40 -7.41
C TRP A 94 51.91 3.84 -6.40
N ASP A 95 51.50 4.37 -5.24
CA ASP A 95 52.42 4.84 -4.20
C ASP A 95 52.99 3.70 -3.32
N SER A 96 52.80 2.44 -3.73
CA SER A 96 53.31 1.24 -3.05
C SER A 96 52.80 1.03 -1.61
N ASP A 97 51.72 1.71 -1.21
CA ASP A 97 51.09 1.57 0.10
C ASP A 97 50.13 0.36 0.14
N LEU A 98 50.73 -0.84 0.16
CA LEU A 98 50.03 -2.14 0.13
C LEU A 98 49.03 -2.34 1.28
N TYR A 99 49.29 -1.69 2.42
CA TYR A 99 48.44 -1.75 3.59
C TYR A 99 47.08 -1.05 3.36
N TYR A 100 47.10 0.20 2.87
CA TYR A 100 45.89 0.95 2.54
C TYR A 100 45.15 0.36 1.33
N PHE A 101 45.89 -0.14 0.35
CA PHE A 101 45.32 -0.89 -0.77
C PHE A 101 44.45 -2.06 -0.27
N SER A 102 44.96 -2.85 0.67
CA SER A 102 44.23 -4.00 1.23
C SER A 102 42.98 -3.59 2.00
N LEU A 103 43.05 -2.48 2.75
CA LEU A 103 41.90 -1.94 3.49
C LEU A 103 40.80 -1.39 2.57
N ILE A 104 41.17 -0.69 1.51
CA ILE A 104 40.22 -0.15 0.51
C ILE A 104 39.60 -1.31 -0.27
N LEU A 105 40.40 -2.29 -0.70
CA LEU A 105 39.91 -3.47 -1.42
C LEU A 105 38.94 -4.29 -0.57
N LEU A 106 39.26 -4.51 0.71
CA LEU A 106 38.37 -5.20 1.65
C LEU A 106 37.04 -4.47 1.81
N ASN A 107 37.06 -3.12 1.83
CA ASN A 107 35.84 -2.30 1.90
C ASN A 107 34.99 -2.42 0.64
N ILE A 108 35.60 -2.39 -0.54
CA ILE A 108 34.89 -2.60 -1.81
C ILE A 108 34.25 -4.00 -1.83
N LEU A 109 34.97 -5.03 -1.38
CA LEU A 109 34.46 -6.40 -1.31
C LEU A 109 33.30 -6.53 -0.30
N ALA A 110 33.44 -6.01 0.91
CA ALA A 110 32.41 -6.08 1.95
C ALA A 110 31.13 -5.32 1.53
N ASN A 111 31.28 -4.12 0.98
CA ASN A 111 30.16 -3.35 0.45
C ASN A 111 29.54 -4.03 -0.78
N GLY A 112 30.36 -4.57 -1.68
CA GLY A 112 29.88 -5.31 -2.85
C GLY A 112 29.04 -6.53 -2.48
N ILE A 113 29.48 -7.31 -1.49
CA ILE A 113 28.72 -8.45 -0.95
C ILE A 113 27.41 -7.97 -0.30
N SER A 114 27.46 -6.89 0.48
CA SER A 114 26.28 -6.30 1.12
C SER A 114 25.25 -5.84 0.09
N CYS A 115 25.69 -5.13 -0.96
CA CYS A 115 24.84 -4.70 -2.07
C CYS A 115 24.26 -5.88 -2.84
N LEU A 116 25.01 -6.98 -3.00
CA LEU A 116 24.53 -8.20 -3.66
C LEU A 116 23.46 -8.91 -2.82
N VAL A 117 23.62 -8.95 -1.50
CA VAL A 117 22.60 -9.49 -0.58
C VAL A 117 21.35 -8.62 -0.59
N ILE A 118 21.48 -7.30 -0.40
CA ILE A 118 20.36 -6.36 -0.39
C ILE A 118 19.65 -6.36 -1.76
N GLY A 119 20.41 -6.33 -2.87
CA GLY A 119 19.89 -6.35 -4.23
C GLY A 119 19.30 -7.69 -4.67
N SER A 120 19.57 -8.77 -3.92
CA SER A 120 18.92 -10.06 -4.13
C SER A 120 17.54 -10.16 -3.50
N ALA A 121 17.18 -9.17 -2.67
CA ALA A 121 15.88 -9.11 -2.05
C ALA A 121 14.84 -8.58 -3.02
N SER A 122 13.66 -9.20 -2.98
CA SER A 122 12.48 -8.78 -3.73
C SER A 122 11.46 -8.19 -2.75
N ILE A 123 10.84 -7.08 -3.12
CA ILE A 123 9.74 -6.51 -2.33
C ILE A 123 8.49 -7.29 -2.71
N VAL A 124 7.90 -7.96 -1.73
CA VAL A 124 6.68 -8.75 -1.86
C VAL A 124 5.57 -8.09 -1.06
N LEU A 125 4.39 -7.98 -1.66
CA LEU A 125 3.19 -7.57 -0.96
C LEU A 125 2.57 -8.78 -0.26
N LYS A 126 2.63 -8.83 1.07
CA LYS A 126 2.01 -9.93 1.82
C LYS A 126 0.48 -9.79 1.75
N HIS A 127 -0.15 -10.71 1.04
CA HIS A 127 -1.60 -10.83 0.97
C HIS A 127 -2.14 -11.66 2.15
N ILE A 128 -3.24 -11.22 2.75
CA ILE A 128 -3.96 -11.99 3.78
C ILE A 128 -5.04 -12.82 3.08
N PRO A 129 -5.04 -14.16 3.19
CA PRO A 129 -6.01 -15.00 2.49
C PRO A 129 -7.44 -14.58 2.81
N CYS A 130 -8.24 -14.34 1.77
CA CYS A 130 -9.65 -14.03 1.90
C CYS A 130 -10.46 -15.33 2.05
N SER A 131 -11.59 -15.28 2.75
CA SER A 131 -12.49 -16.42 2.86
C SER A 131 -13.16 -16.72 1.51
N MET A 132 -13.25 -18.00 1.15
CA MET A 132 -14.02 -18.43 -0.02
C MET A 132 -15.49 -18.09 0.21
N GLY A 133 -16.01 -17.09 -0.51
CA GLY A 133 -17.38 -16.59 -0.35
C GLY A 133 -17.50 -15.17 0.20
N ALA A 134 -16.40 -14.45 0.41
CA ALA A 134 -16.45 -13.04 0.77
C ALA A 134 -17.20 -12.21 -0.31
N PRO A 135 -18.06 -11.25 0.08
CA PRO A 135 -18.69 -10.34 -0.85
C PRO A 135 -17.63 -9.46 -1.56
N PRO A 136 -17.99 -8.78 -2.66
CA PRO A 136 -17.13 -7.78 -3.30
C PRO A 136 -16.55 -6.79 -2.28
N GLY A 137 -15.28 -6.42 -2.49
CA GLY A 137 -14.52 -5.58 -1.57
C GLY A 137 -14.79 -4.09 -1.72
N ASP A 138 -15.78 -3.72 -2.54
CA ASP A 138 -16.11 -2.34 -2.83
C ASP A 138 -16.27 -1.52 -1.53
N GLY A 139 -15.61 -0.37 -1.47
CA GLY A 139 -15.61 0.45 -0.27
C GLY A 139 -14.97 1.80 -0.50
N MET A 140 -14.79 2.56 0.60
CA MET A 140 -14.17 3.87 0.53
C MET A 140 -13.13 4.08 1.63
N LEU A 141 -12.03 4.73 1.25
CA LEU A 141 -11.07 5.32 2.18
C LEU A 141 -11.43 6.79 2.38
N MET A 142 -11.39 7.26 3.63
CA MET A 142 -11.76 8.62 3.99
C MET A 142 -10.63 9.30 4.74
N ASP A 143 -10.27 10.49 4.27
CA ASP A 143 -9.34 11.40 4.91
C ASP A 143 -9.86 12.85 4.79
N GLY A 144 -10.54 13.34 5.82
CA GLY A 144 -11.15 14.66 5.82
C GLY A 144 -12.20 14.85 4.73
N ASN A 145 -11.90 15.71 3.75
CA ASN A 145 -12.77 15.99 2.58
C ASN A 145 -12.36 15.20 1.33
N ASN A 146 -11.31 14.37 1.43
CA ASN A 146 -10.84 13.50 0.37
C ASN A 146 -11.38 12.09 0.60
N VAL A 147 -12.04 11.53 -0.41
CA VAL A 147 -12.61 10.18 -0.37
C VAL A 147 -12.11 9.42 -1.59
N VAL A 148 -11.56 8.23 -1.35
CA VAL A 148 -11.14 7.33 -2.42
C VAL A 148 -12.08 6.14 -2.41
N VAL A 149 -12.85 5.97 -3.48
CA VAL A 149 -13.78 4.87 -3.68
C VAL A 149 -13.05 3.78 -4.46
N MET A 150 -12.93 2.59 -3.87
CA MET A 150 -12.29 1.42 -4.48
C MET A 150 -13.40 0.47 -4.95
N LEU A 151 -13.37 0.11 -6.23
CA LEU A 151 -14.35 -0.78 -6.87
C LEU A 151 -13.67 -2.06 -7.34
N GLU A 152 -13.57 -3.04 -6.45
CA GLU A 152 -12.62 -4.14 -6.60
C GLU A 152 -13.04 -5.41 -5.87
N LYS A 153 -12.34 -6.51 -6.17
CA LYS A 153 -12.49 -7.75 -5.42
C LYS A 153 -11.92 -7.61 -4.03
N GLU A 154 -12.50 -8.33 -3.07
CA GLU A 154 -12.07 -8.31 -1.66
C GLU A 154 -10.56 -8.58 -1.51
N LYS A 155 -9.99 -9.46 -2.33
CA LYS A 155 -8.53 -9.75 -2.32
C LYS A 155 -7.65 -8.51 -2.52
N ASP A 156 -8.05 -7.63 -3.44
CA ASP A 156 -7.24 -6.48 -3.85
C ASP A 156 -7.39 -5.36 -2.80
N VAL A 157 -8.61 -5.16 -2.30
CA VAL A 157 -8.90 -4.22 -1.23
C VAL A 157 -8.27 -4.63 0.09
N VAL A 158 -8.26 -5.92 0.43
CA VAL A 158 -7.56 -6.43 1.62
C VAL A 158 -6.05 -6.25 1.50
N ALA A 159 -5.48 -6.43 0.30
CA ALA A 159 -4.07 -6.17 0.04
C ALA A 159 -3.72 -4.69 0.26
N ILE A 160 -4.58 -3.75 -0.15
CA ILE A 160 -4.37 -2.31 0.06
C ILE A 160 -4.59 -1.94 1.53
N THR A 161 -5.71 -2.35 2.12
CA THR A 161 -6.13 -1.91 3.46
C THR A 161 -5.34 -2.54 4.59
N ARG A 162 -4.89 -3.80 4.43
CA ARG A 162 -4.20 -4.59 5.48
C ARG A 162 -2.85 -5.13 5.07
N GLY A 163 -2.51 -5.09 3.78
CA GLY A 163 -1.24 -5.60 3.29
C GLY A 163 -0.05 -4.85 3.88
N LYS A 164 1.10 -5.51 3.82
CA LYS A 164 2.38 -4.97 4.24
C LYS A 164 3.42 -5.32 3.18
N PHE A 165 4.32 -4.38 2.92
CA PHE A 165 5.54 -4.71 2.20
C PHE A 165 6.40 -5.63 3.07
N GLN A 166 6.84 -6.74 2.50
CA GLN A 166 7.85 -7.63 3.05
C GLN A 166 8.98 -7.79 2.05
N LEU A 167 10.18 -8.04 2.55
CA LEU A 167 11.32 -8.37 1.72
C LEU A 167 11.45 -9.89 1.68
N ASP A 168 11.49 -10.50 0.50
CA ASP A 168 11.76 -11.93 0.31
C ASP A 168 13.09 -12.11 -0.42
N TYR A 169 13.99 -12.90 0.16
CA TYR A 169 15.33 -13.13 -0.37
C TYR A 169 15.38 -14.38 -1.25
N LYS A 170 16.16 -14.31 -2.34
CA LYS A 170 16.31 -15.45 -3.26
C LYS A 170 16.76 -16.74 -2.55
N PRO A 171 16.31 -17.93 -3.00
CA PRO A 171 16.62 -19.21 -2.36
C PRO A 171 18.12 -19.52 -2.23
N TRP A 172 18.99 -19.00 -3.10
CA TRP A 172 20.43 -19.26 -3.00
C TRP A 172 21.10 -18.52 -1.83
N VAL A 173 20.56 -17.38 -1.40
CA VAL A 173 20.93 -16.71 -0.14
C VAL A 173 20.48 -17.61 1.03
N ARG A 174 19.26 -18.14 0.95
CA ARG A 174 18.68 -19.10 1.91
C ARG A 174 19.49 -20.41 2.01
N MET A 175 20.02 -20.91 0.89
CA MET A 175 20.67 -22.23 0.81
C MET A 175 22.13 -22.23 1.28
N ARG A 176 22.85 -21.11 1.16
CA ARG A 176 24.26 -21.02 1.58
C ARG A 176 24.40 -21.10 3.12
N ILE A 177 23.37 -20.70 3.86
CA ILE A 177 23.31 -20.76 5.33
C ILE A 177 23.09 -22.21 5.82
N ARG A 178 22.34 -23.04 5.07
CA ARG A 178 22.12 -24.46 5.39
C ARG A 178 23.41 -25.30 5.41
N ARG A 179 24.39 -25.00 4.55
CA ARG A 179 25.67 -25.75 4.52
C ARG A 179 26.60 -25.44 5.70
N GLY A 180 26.46 -24.27 6.34
CA GLY A 180 27.27 -23.87 7.49
C GLY A 180 26.94 -24.58 8.82
N ARG A 181 25.72 -25.13 8.95
CA ARG A 181 25.29 -25.88 10.16
C ARG A 181 25.47 -27.40 10.05
N ARG A 182 25.36 -28.01 8.86
CA ARG A 182 25.61 -29.46 8.69
C ARG A 182 27.04 -29.86 9.09
N LYS A 183 28.03 -28.97 8.96
CA LYS A 183 29.40 -29.22 9.45
C LYS A 183 29.57 -29.10 10.97
N ARG A 184 28.69 -28.39 11.69
CA ARG A 184 28.77 -28.25 13.16
C ARG A 184 28.04 -29.37 13.90
N ASN A 185 26.91 -29.86 13.39
CA ASN A 185 26.21 -30.98 14.04
C ASN A 185 26.88 -32.35 13.86
N ILE A 186 27.74 -32.53 12.85
CA ILE A 186 28.49 -33.81 12.68
C ILE A 186 29.60 -33.97 13.73
N ILE A 187 30.03 -32.88 14.39
CA ILE A 187 31.09 -32.93 15.42
C ILE A 187 30.52 -33.04 16.85
N GLY A 188 29.25 -32.64 17.07
CA GLY A 188 28.63 -32.60 18.41
C GLY A 188 27.91 -33.87 18.87
N ASP A 189 27.52 -34.77 17.96
CA ASP A 189 26.62 -35.89 18.28
C ASP A 189 27.30 -37.17 18.81
N ARG A 190 28.60 -37.16 19.08
CA ARG A 190 29.32 -38.38 19.49
C ARG A 190 29.50 -38.59 20.99
N ILE A 191 29.01 -37.70 21.87
CA ILE A 191 29.37 -37.77 23.30
C ILE A 191 28.24 -38.12 24.26
N ASN A 192 26.96 -37.91 23.95
CA ASN A 192 25.90 -38.13 24.96
C ASN A 192 24.80 -39.08 24.48
N ASN A 193 24.96 -40.37 24.77
CA ASN A 193 23.84 -41.30 24.87
C ASN A 193 24.13 -42.39 25.89
N THR A 194 23.92 -42.08 27.17
CA THR A 194 23.75 -43.09 28.22
C THR A 194 22.68 -42.62 29.21
N HIS A 195 21.65 -43.45 29.41
CA HIS A 195 20.52 -43.34 30.36
C HIS A 195 19.53 -42.18 30.09
N ARG A 196 18.19 -42.37 30.01
CA ARG A 196 17.30 -43.13 30.88
C ARG A 196 15.88 -43.15 30.27
N GLN A 197 15.25 -44.33 30.16
CA GLN A 197 13.79 -44.46 30.02
C GLN A 197 13.11 -44.14 31.36
N VAL A 198 11.93 -43.52 31.33
CA VAL A 198 10.64 -43.98 31.93
C VAL A 198 9.58 -42.93 31.53
N GLY A 199 8.47 -43.38 30.94
CA GLY A 199 7.50 -42.52 30.26
C GLY A 199 6.24 -42.18 31.06
N LYS A 200 5.30 -41.52 30.37
CA LYS A 200 3.85 -41.76 30.45
C LYS A 200 3.14 -41.03 29.31
N LYS A 201 2.11 -41.69 28.78
CA LYS A 201 1.17 -41.20 27.76
C LYS A 201 0.40 -40.00 28.30
N ASP A 202 0.08 -39.03 27.44
CA ASP A 202 -1.29 -38.79 26.97
C ASP A 202 -1.26 -37.86 25.75
N ALA A 203 -2.08 -38.19 24.77
CA ALA A 203 -2.13 -37.56 23.47
C ALA A 203 -3.20 -36.47 23.47
N GLU A 204 -2.79 -35.22 23.27
CA GLU A 204 -3.66 -34.17 22.78
C GLU A 204 -3.01 -33.52 21.55
N SER A 205 -3.51 -33.94 20.40
CA SER A 205 -3.03 -33.59 19.06
C SER A 205 -3.45 -32.16 18.70
N GLY A 206 -2.74 -31.17 19.26
CA GLY A 206 -2.64 -29.83 18.69
C GLY A 206 -1.47 -29.82 17.69
N ARG A 207 -1.76 -29.86 16.38
CA ARG A 207 -0.76 -29.73 15.33
C ARG A 207 -0.23 -28.29 15.33
N ARG A 208 0.80 -28.03 16.14
CA ARG A 208 1.55 -26.78 16.21
C ARG A 208 2.35 -26.59 14.93
N VAL A 209 1.78 -25.89 13.95
CA VAL A 209 2.47 -25.42 12.74
C VAL A 209 3.17 -24.10 13.07
N GLU A 210 4.08 -24.14 14.04
CA GLU A 210 4.67 -22.93 14.64
C GLU A 210 6.19 -23.06 14.82
N SER A 211 6.83 -24.05 14.20
CA SER A 211 8.29 -24.25 14.32
C SER A 211 9.05 -24.05 13.00
N HIS A 212 8.43 -24.23 11.84
CA HIS A 212 9.14 -24.11 10.56
C HIS A 212 9.21 -22.66 10.04
N GLU A 213 8.19 -21.83 10.30
CA GLU A 213 8.20 -20.42 9.87
C GLU A 213 9.12 -19.56 10.77
N ASP A 214 9.12 -19.78 12.08
CA ASP A 214 9.93 -19.02 13.04
C ASP A 214 11.44 -19.33 12.93
N ASP A 215 11.79 -20.59 12.64
CA ASP A 215 13.19 -20.99 12.39
C ASP A 215 13.72 -20.49 11.04
N GLU A 216 12.84 -20.32 10.04
CA GLU A 216 13.17 -19.81 8.71
C GLU A 216 13.40 -18.29 8.75
N ILE A 217 12.53 -17.56 9.47
CA ILE A 217 12.66 -16.13 9.72
C ILE A 217 13.95 -15.79 10.49
N ASN A 218 14.29 -16.57 11.54
CA ASN A 218 15.49 -16.35 12.35
C ASN A 218 16.80 -16.47 11.54
N ASN A 219 16.81 -17.24 10.46
CA ASN A 219 18.01 -17.49 9.65
C ASN A 219 18.27 -16.39 8.61
N GLU A 220 17.22 -15.72 8.11
CA GLU A 220 17.33 -14.57 7.20
C GLU A 220 17.92 -13.33 7.91
N TYR A 221 17.55 -13.14 9.18
CA TYR A 221 18.16 -12.11 10.02
C TYR A 221 19.62 -12.39 10.37
N ALA A 222 20.04 -13.65 10.44
CA ALA A 222 21.41 -14.01 10.82
C ALA A 222 22.45 -13.61 9.76
N ALA A 223 22.18 -13.80 8.46
CA ALA A 223 23.09 -13.39 7.39
C ALA A 223 23.14 -11.86 7.23
N THR A 224 21.98 -11.21 7.30
CA THR A 224 21.87 -9.75 7.28
C THR A 224 22.58 -9.14 8.50
N GLY A 225 22.42 -9.76 9.67
CA GLY A 225 23.07 -9.39 10.92
C GLY A 225 24.59 -9.58 10.86
N PHE A 226 25.09 -10.67 10.28
CA PHE A 226 26.53 -10.88 10.12
C PHE A 226 27.17 -9.89 9.13
N CYS A 227 26.47 -9.59 8.03
CA CYS A 227 26.93 -8.58 7.07
C CYS A 227 26.96 -7.18 7.70
N SER A 228 25.91 -6.83 8.45
CA SER A 228 25.86 -5.59 9.24
C SER A 228 26.97 -5.54 10.29
N LEU A 229 27.22 -6.63 11.02
CA LEU A 229 28.27 -6.70 12.03
C LEU A 229 29.67 -6.58 11.44
N LEU A 230 29.92 -7.19 10.27
CA LEU A 230 31.18 -7.01 9.55
C LEU A 230 31.37 -5.56 9.08
N LEU A 231 30.32 -4.92 8.56
CA LEU A 231 30.36 -3.51 8.16
C LEU A 231 30.61 -2.58 9.34
N VAL A 232 29.96 -2.83 10.48
CA VAL A 232 30.15 -2.04 11.72
C VAL A 232 31.55 -2.25 12.27
N LEU A 233 32.02 -3.50 12.34
CA LEU A 233 33.37 -3.80 12.78
C LEU A 233 34.39 -3.11 11.88
N GLN A 234 34.20 -3.18 10.56
CA GLN A 234 35.05 -2.50 9.59
C GLN A 234 35.03 -0.97 9.76
N PHE A 235 33.86 -0.37 9.97
CA PHE A 235 33.69 1.05 10.22
C PHE A 235 34.35 1.52 11.53
N VAL A 236 34.42 0.67 12.56
CA VAL A 236 35.05 0.99 13.85
C VAL A 236 36.56 0.75 13.81
N THR A 237 36.99 -0.30 13.13
CA THR A 237 38.41 -0.66 12.99
C THR A 237 39.15 0.35 12.09
N GLN A 238 38.51 0.86 11.04
CA GLN A 238 39.15 1.81 10.12
C GLN A 238 39.66 3.10 10.82
N PRO A 239 38.86 3.87 11.58
CA PRO A 239 39.32 5.06 12.32
C PRO A 239 40.45 4.79 13.31
N LEU A 240 40.52 3.59 13.88
CA LEU A 240 41.53 3.22 14.87
C LEU A 240 42.90 2.96 14.24
N LEU A 241 42.93 2.46 13.00
CA LEU A 241 44.17 2.16 12.28
C LEU A 241 44.62 3.27 11.31
N ILE A 242 43.76 4.25 11.00
CA ILE A 242 44.10 5.43 10.18
C ILE A 242 45.30 6.24 10.71
N PRO A 243 45.49 6.46 12.04
CA PRO A 243 46.62 7.25 12.53
C PRO A 243 47.98 6.60 12.32
N GLN A 244 48.05 5.33 11.93
CA GLN A 244 49.29 4.55 11.86
C GLN A 244 49.98 4.55 10.48
N GLY A 245 49.43 5.20 9.46
CA GLY A 245 49.98 5.21 8.11
C GLY A 245 50.32 6.60 7.54
N THR A 246 50.64 6.65 6.26
CA THR A 246 51.13 7.83 5.54
C THR A 246 50.06 8.92 5.42
N LEU A 247 50.46 10.21 5.45
CA LEU A 247 49.56 11.35 5.27
C LEU A 247 48.75 11.26 3.97
N PHE A 248 49.37 10.74 2.90
CA PHE A 248 48.72 10.55 1.61
C PHE A 248 47.58 9.52 1.68
N GLY A 249 47.84 8.35 2.27
CA GLY A 249 46.82 7.31 2.46
C GLY A 249 45.65 7.78 3.32
N GLN A 250 45.91 8.61 4.33
CA GLN A 250 44.87 9.21 5.17
C GLN A 250 43.94 10.15 4.38
N VAL A 251 44.48 11.01 3.53
CA VAL A 251 43.68 11.94 2.70
C VAL A 251 42.83 11.17 1.68
N MET A 252 43.39 10.14 1.04
CA MET A 252 42.67 9.33 0.07
C MET A 252 41.54 8.50 0.70
N PHE A 253 41.75 8.00 1.91
CA PHE A 253 40.70 7.33 2.66
C PHE A 253 39.58 8.30 3.06
N LEU A 254 39.94 9.47 3.60
CA LEU A 254 38.97 10.46 4.08
C LEU A 254 38.09 11.01 2.93
N THR A 255 38.67 11.19 1.74
CA THR A 255 37.93 11.65 0.55
C THR A 255 36.94 10.59 0.04
N SER A 256 37.34 9.31 -0.01
CA SER A 256 36.43 8.21 -0.37
C SER A 256 35.28 8.05 0.63
N PHE A 257 35.58 8.22 1.92
CA PHE A 257 34.59 8.22 2.99
C PHE A 257 33.61 9.39 2.85
N ALA A 258 34.11 10.61 2.65
CA ALA A 258 33.31 11.80 2.48
C ALA A 258 32.39 11.71 1.25
N ALA A 259 32.90 11.19 0.12
CA ALA A 259 32.12 10.97 -1.09
C ALA A 259 30.99 9.94 -0.86
N SER A 260 31.29 8.84 -0.16
CA SER A 260 30.31 7.80 0.17
C SER A 260 29.24 8.32 1.14
N TRP A 261 29.64 9.12 2.13
CA TRP A 261 28.72 9.76 3.07
C TRP A 261 27.79 10.76 2.38
N ALA A 262 28.34 11.63 1.51
CA ALA A 262 27.55 12.59 0.73
C ALA A 262 26.53 11.89 -0.18
N HIS A 263 26.92 10.80 -0.83
CA HIS A 263 26.02 9.98 -1.63
C HIS A 263 24.90 9.35 -0.78
N ASN A 264 25.21 8.82 0.39
CA ASN A 264 24.21 8.24 1.29
C ASN A 264 23.23 9.31 1.83
N LEU A 265 23.72 10.51 2.10
CA LEU A 265 22.90 11.67 2.47
C LEU A 265 21.93 12.04 1.33
N PHE A 266 22.41 12.03 0.10
CA PHE A 266 21.60 12.26 -1.10
C PHE A 266 20.54 11.16 -1.32
N LEU A 267 20.89 9.89 -1.11
CA LEU A 267 19.90 8.80 -1.19
C LEU A 267 18.88 8.85 -0.06
N THR A 268 19.30 9.27 1.13
CA THR A 268 18.39 9.41 2.28
C THR A 268 17.45 10.61 2.12
N SER A 269 17.88 11.68 1.44
CA SER A 269 17.02 12.81 1.10
C SER A 269 16.06 12.51 -0.04
N THR A 270 16.36 11.50 -0.87
CA THR A 270 15.43 11.02 -1.91
C THR A 270 14.18 10.46 -1.25
N ASN A 271 13.01 10.92 -1.70
CA ASN A 271 11.74 10.64 -1.03
C ASN A 271 11.36 9.15 -1.18
N LYS A 272 11.57 8.37 -0.11
CA LYS A 272 11.26 6.93 -0.06
C LYS A 272 9.77 6.66 -0.29
N GLU A 273 8.91 7.61 0.09
CA GLU A 273 7.46 7.50 -0.07
C GLU A 273 7.08 7.49 -1.55
N TYR A 274 7.68 8.37 -2.35
CA TYR A 274 7.47 8.41 -3.81
C TYR A 274 7.85 7.08 -4.48
N LEU A 275 8.98 6.48 -4.10
CA LEU A 275 9.40 5.19 -4.64
C LEU A 275 8.43 4.06 -4.23
N GLN A 276 7.95 4.07 -2.98
CA GLN A 276 6.99 3.07 -2.51
C GLN A 276 5.62 3.23 -3.17
N GLU A 277 5.20 4.47 -3.42
CA GLU A 277 3.97 4.82 -4.12
C GLU A 277 4.01 4.33 -5.58
N GLU A 278 5.10 4.58 -6.30
CA GLU A 278 5.27 4.13 -7.68
C GLU A 278 5.27 2.60 -7.77
N VAL A 279 6.00 1.94 -6.86
CA VAL A 279 6.00 0.47 -6.73
C VAL A 279 4.60 -0.06 -6.43
N LEU A 280 3.82 0.62 -5.57
CA LEU A 280 2.45 0.26 -5.27
C LEU A 280 1.53 0.39 -6.48
N LEU A 281 1.62 1.50 -7.23
CA LEU A 281 0.81 1.70 -8.44
C LEU A 281 1.12 0.66 -9.51
N GLN A 282 2.40 0.36 -9.72
CA GLN A 282 2.83 -0.70 -10.62
C GLN A 282 2.29 -2.06 -10.16
N ALA A 283 2.30 -2.34 -8.85
CA ALA A 283 1.80 -3.59 -8.28
C ALA A 283 0.30 -3.78 -8.46
N LEU A 284 -0.46 -2.71 -8.27
CA LEU A 284 -1.91 -2.69 -8.42
C LEU A 284 -2.34 -2.55 -9.89
N GLY A 285 -1.39 -2.33 -10.80
CA GLY A 285 -1.67 -2.03 -12.21
C GLY A 285 -2.46 -0.73 -12.40
N LEU A 286 -2.35 0.20 -11.47
CA LEU A 286 -3.08 1.47 -11.50
C LEU A 286 -2.36 2.45 -12.43
N SER A 287 -2.76 2.45 -13.70
CA SER A 287 -2.39 3.50 -14.64
C SER A 287 -3.28 4.73 -14.47
N GLY A 288 -2.79 5.93 -14.82
CA GLY A 288 -3.50 7.20 -14.61
C GLY A 288 -4.90 7.28 -15.21
N ASP A 289 -5.21 6.48 -16.24
CA ASP A 289 -6.55 6.39 -16.86
C ASP A 289 -7.60 5.68 -15.99
N ARG A 290 -7.16 4.91 -14.98
CA ARG A 290 -8.03 4.11 -14.09
C ARG A 290 -8.30 4.74 -12.74
N MET A 291 -7.69 5.89 -12.49
CA MET A 291 -8.03 6.73 -11.36
C MET A 291 -8.72 7.96 -11.92
N LYS A 292 -9.94 8.24 -11.50
CA LYS A 292 -10.68 9.43 -11.94
C LYS A 292 -11.12 10.23 -10.74
N THR A 293 -10.67 11.46 -10.66
CA THR A 293 -10.99 12.34 -9.54
C THR A 293 -12.02 13.39 -9.90
N TYR A 294 -13.03 13.52 -9.04
CA TYR A 294 -14.13 14.46 -9.16
C TYR A 294 -14.12 15.41 -7.97
N LYS A 295 -14.26 16.71 -8.24
CA LYS A 295 -14.42 17.74 -7.21
C LYS A 295 -15.89 18.13 -7.15
N LEU A 296 -16.55 17.66 -6.09
CA LEU A 296 -17.98 17.86 -5.86
C LEU A 296 -18.19 19.07 -4.95
N GLY A 297 -19.17 19.93 -5.26
CA GLY A 297 -19.35 21.21 -4.58
C GLY A 297 -19.92 21.13 -3.16
N THR A 298 -20.61 20.04 -2.81
CA THR A 298 -21.19 19.84 -1.48
C THR A 298 -20.98 18.41 -0.96
N ARG A 299 -21.04 18.26 0.37
CA ARG A 299 -21.00 16.94 1.03
C ARG A 299 -22.21 16.06 0.69
N ALA A 300 -23.36 16.65 0.38
CA ALA A 300 -24.56 15.91 -0.01
C ALA A 300 -24.41 15.31 -1.41
N THR A 301 -23.90 16.10 -2.37
CA THR A 301 -23.56 15.58 -3.70
C THR A 301 -22.51 14.48 -3.60
N ALA A 302 -21.48 14.68 -2.77
CA ALA A 302 -20.46 13.66 -2.49
C ALA A 302 -21.04 12.36 -1.92
N ALA A 303 -21.90 12.44 -0.91
CA ALA A 303 -22.53 11.29 -0.29
C ALA A 303 -23.35 10.47 -1.29
N VAL A 304 -24.21 11.15 -2.06
CA VAL A 304 -25.09 10.50 -3.04
C VAL A 304 -24.26 9.92 -4.18
N PHE A 305 -23.27 10.66 -4.69
CA PHE A 305 -22.39 10.18 -5.76
C PHE A 305 -21.61 8.94 -5.34
N THR A 306 -21.01 8.93 -4.15
CA THR A 306 -20.32 7.75 -3.62
C THR A 306 -21.26 6.56 -3.46
N CYS A 307 -22.49 6.78 -2.98
CA CYS A 307 -23.48 5.70 -2.88
C CYS A 307 -23.80 5.10 -4.24
N LEU A 308 -24.05 5.93 -5.25
CA LEU A 308 -24.36 5.49 -6.61
C LEU A 308 -23.18 4.72 -7.24
N VAL A 309 -21.95 5.19 -7.01
CA VAL A 309 -20.73 4.54 -7.52
C VAL A 309 -20.50 3.18 -6.85
N LEU A 310 -20.79 3.06 -5.54
CA LEU A 310 -20.69 1.81 -4.76
C LEU A 310 -21.89 0.88 -4.93
N GLN A 311 -22.94 1.28 -5.65
CA GLN A 311 -24.08 0.41 -5.89
C GLN A 311 -23.63 -0.79 -6.72
N PRO A 312 -23.92 -2.02 -6.27
CA PRO A 312 -23.66 -3.19 -7.08
C PRO A 312 -24.60 -3.21 -8.29
N LYS A 313 -24.15 -3.80 -9.40
CA LYS A 313 -24.86 -3.86 -10.71
C LYS A 313 -26.06 -4.84 -10.71
N TYR A 314 -26.89 -4.82 -9.66
CA TYR A 314 -28.08 -5.68 -9.54
C TYR A 314 -29.38 -4.90 -9.77
N ASN A 315 -30.46 -5.63 -9.95
CA ASN A 315 -31.80 -5.08 -10.12
C ASN A 315 -32.26 -4.28 -8.88
N SER A 316 -33.21 -3.37 -9.11
CA SER A 316 -33.83 -2.48 -8.12
C SER A 316 -34.12 -3.16 -6.77
N GLY A 317 -33.39 -2.77 -5.73
CA GLY A 317 -33.66 -3.16 -4.32
C GLY A 317 -32.96 -4.42 -3.81
N GLU A 318 -32.37 -5.25 -4.68
CA GLU A 318 -31.64 -6.46 -4.24
C GLU A 318 -30.32 -6.16 -3.51
N TRP A 319 -29.81 -4.93 -3.65
CA TRP A 319 -28.59 -4.51 -2.97
C TRP A 319 -28.75 -4.46 -1.44
N GLU A 320 -29.96 -4.22 -0.93
CA GLU A 320 -30.25 -4.16 0.52
C GLU A 320 -30.15 -5.55 1.16
N THR A 321 -30.62 -6.59 0.46
CA THR A 321 -30.55 -7.99 0.92
C THR A 321 -29.15 -8.58 0.82
N ARG A 322 -28.30 -8.03 -0.06
CA ARG A 322 -26.87 -8.40 -0.20
C ARG A 322 -25.93 -7.64 0.73
N GLY A 323 -26.47 -6.86 1.67
CA GLY A 323 -25.69 -6.18 2.71
C GLY A 323 -25.19 -4.78 2.35
N CYS A 324 -25.50 -4.25 1.17
CA CYS A 324 -25.22 -2.86 0.83
C CYS A 324 -26.13 -1.94 1.64
N LYS A 325 -25.55 -1.04 2.44
CA LYS A 325 -26.30 -0.08 3.26
C LYS A 325 -25.94 1.37 2.89
N PRO A 326 -26.55 1.94 1.83
CA PRO A 326 -26.27 3.30 1.39
C PRO A 326 -26.54 4.34 2.47
N GLN A 327 -27.49 4.09 3.37
CA GLN A 327 -27.78 4.96 4.49
C GLN A 327 -26.57 5.13 5.42
N GLU A 328 -25.83 4.06 5.68
CA GLU A 328 -24.61 4.12 6.50
C GLU A 328 -23.50 4.89 5.79
N ILE A 329 -23.37 4.73 4.47
CA ILE A 329 -22.44 5.51 3.65
C ILE A 329 -22.79 7.01 3.72
N ILE A 330 -24.06 7.39 3.51
CA ILE A 330 -24.49 8.79 3.59
C ILE A 330 -24.19 9.39 4.97
N ARG A 331 -24.40 8.63 6.05
CA ARG A 331 -24.10 9.05 7.42
C ARG A 331 -22.61 9.36 7.63
N GLN A 332 -21.70 8.71 6.91
CA GLN A 332 -20.27 9.03 6.99
C GLN A 332 -19.93 10.43 6.46
N PHE A 333 -20.70 10.95 5.50
CA PHE A 333 -20.52 12.31 4.96
C PHE A 333 -21.33 13.35 5.74
N ILE A 334 -22.53 12.97 6.17
CA ILE A 334 -23.54 13.83 6.78
C ILE A 334 -24.05 13.16 8.06
N PRO A 335 -23.37 13.34 9.19
CA PRO A 335 -23.72 12.65 10.44
C PRO A 335 -24.94 13.24 11.16
N ASN A 336 -25.37 14.46 10.82
CA ASN A 336 -26.48 15.12 11.53
C ASN A 336 -27.84 14.51 11.16
N ASP A 337 -28.64 14.16 12.16
CA ASP A 337 -29.94 13.48 12.04
C ASP A 337 -31.14 14.40 12.31
N THR A 338 -31.16 15.56 11.64
CA THR A 338 -32.34 16.45 11.62
C THR A 338 -33.49 15.81 10.84
N GLN A 339 -34.74 16.15 11.17
CA GLN A 339 -35.94 15.64 10.47
C GLN A 339 -35.88 15.87 8.94
N VAL A 340 -35.42 17.04 8.50
CA VAL A 340 -35.24 17.37 7.07
C VAL A 340 -34.29 16.39 6.37
N ARG A 341 -33.18 16.06 7.01
CA ARG A 341 -32.17 15.12 6.46
C ARG A 341 -32.66 13.69 6.46
N ALA A 342 -33.50 13.30 7.43
CA ALA A 342 -34.15 11.99 7.41
C ALA A 342 -35.08 11.86 6.21
N VAL A 343 -35.98 12.84 6.00
CA VAL A 343 -36.87 12.87 4.83
C VAL A 343 -36.09 12.91 3.51
N TRP A 344 -35.03 13.70 3.43
CA TRP A 344 -34.16 13.74 2.26
C TRP A 344 -33.52 12.38 1.96
N ARG A 345 -32.97 11.70 2.97
CA ARG A 345 -32.37 10.36 2.80
C ARG A 345 -33.40 9.35 2.32
N ASP A 346 -34.58 9.33 2.92
CA ASP A 346 -35.67 8.43 2.52
C ASP A 346 -35.97 8.62 1.01
N GLN A 347 -36.12 9.87 0.56
CA GLN A 347 -36.36 10.17 -0.86
C GLN A 347 -35.20 9.74 -1.76
N VAL A 348 -33.94 9.97 -1.35
CA VAL A 348 -32.77 9.53 -2.11
C VAL A 348 -32.73 8.02 -2.26
N LEU A 349 -33.01 7.29 -1.17
CA LEU A 349 -33.05 5.84 -1.16
C LEU A 349 -34.19 5.30 -2.04
N ASP A 350 -35.37 5.93 -1.99
CA ASP A 350 -36.52 5.56 -2.83
C ASP A 350 -36.18 5.72 -4.32
N GLN A 351 -35.52 6.82 -4.71
CA GLN A 351 -35.05 6.94 -6.09
C GLN A 351 -33.98 5.89 -6.42
N MET A 352 -33.00 5.66 -5.54
CA MET A 352 -31.96 4.65 -5.74
C MET A 352 -32.58 3.26 -5.97
N LYS A 353 -33.72 2.97 -5.32
CA LYS A 353 -34.51 1.75 -5.54
C LYS A 353 -35.20 1.76 -6.90
N SER A 354 -35.80 2.89 -7.30
CA SER A 354 -36.49 3.00 -8.60
C SER A 354 -35.57 2.87 -9.82
N ASN A 355 -34.25 3.11 -9.65
CA ASN A 355 -33.24 3.12 -10.71
C ASN A 355 -33.61 4.00 -11.93
N ALA A 356 -34.48 5.00 -11.73
CA ALA A 356 -34.94 5.86 -12.80
C ALA A 356 -33.85 6.89 -13.17
N PRO A 357 -33.42 6.95 -14.46
CA PRO A 357 -32.35 7.84 -14.91
C PRO A 357 -32.73 9.32 -14.81
N ASP A 358 -34.03 9.63 -14.88
CA ASP A 358 -34.56 10.99 -14.77
C ASP A 358 -35.15 11.24 -13.38
N TRP A 359 -34.31 11.73 -12.45
CA TRP A 359 -34.83 12.28 -11.20
C TRP A 359 -35.60 13.58 -11.51
N LYS A 360 -36.93 13.47 -11.60
CA LYS A 360 -37.84 14.62 -11.53
C LYS A 360 -37.99 15.00 -10.06
N LEU A 361 -37.66 16.25 -9.71
CA LEU A 361 -37.85 16.74 -8.35
C LEU A 361 -39.32 16.50 -7.99
N PRO A 362 -39.62 15.87 -6.84
CA PRO A 362 -41.00 15.64 -6.45
C PRO A 362 -41.72 16.97 -6.42
N ASP A 363 -42.87 17.01 -7.09
CA ASP A 363 -43.66 18.21 -7.27
C ASP A 363 -44.01 18.82 -5.90
N ARG A 364 -44.13 20.14 -5.80
CA ARG A 364 -44.29 20.84 -4.51
C ARG A 364 -45.51 20.31 -3.71
N GLY A 365 -46.49 19.72 -4.40
CA GLY A 365 -47.69 19.08 -3.84
C GLY A 365 -47.64 17.56 -3.60
N ALA A 366 -46.62 16.83 -4.06
CA ALA A 366 -46.46 15.38 -3.84
C ALA A 366 -45.80 15.03 -2.49
N ARG A 367 -45.54 16.04 -1.67
CA ARG A 367 -44.90 15.92 -0.37
C ARG A 367 -45.90 15.32 0.63
N GLY A 368 -45.77 14.03 0.92
CA GLY A 368 -46.57 13.35 1.94
C GLY A 368 -46.58 14.08 3.30
N GLY A 369 -47.52 13.69 4.18
CA GLY A 369 -47.82 14.39 5.44
C GLY A 369 -46.63 14.73 6.35
N ARG A 370 -45.49 14.04 6.21
CA ARG A 370 -44.22 14.33 6.93
C ARG A 370 -43.59 15.69 6.59
N VAL A 371 -43.85 16.26 5.42
CA VAL A 371 -43.26 17.56 5.01
C VAL A 371 -44.21 18.73 5.27
N ALA A 372 -45.49 18.45 5.55
CA ALA A 372 -46.48 19.47 5.85
C ALA A 372 -46.11 20.26 7.12
N GLY A 373 -45.50 19.58 8.10
CA GLY A 373 -45.04 20.17 9.37
C GLY A 373 -43.72 20.96 9.30
N PHE A 374 -43.05 21.04 8.15
CA PHE A 374 -41.78 21.77 8.02
C PHE A 374 -42.02 23.27 7.89
N SER A 375 -41.19 24.06 8.58
CA SER A 375 -41.05 25.50 8.39
C SER A 375 -40.54 25.85 6.98
N GLU A 376 -40.68 27.12 6.59
CA GLU A 376 -40.23 27.57 5.26
C GLU A 376 -38.73 27.35 5.05
N SER A 377 -37.91 27.62 6.06
CA SER A 377 -36.46 27.40 6.02
C SER A 377 -36.09 25.92 5.89
N GLU A 378 -36.82 25.03 6.56
CA GLU A 378 -36.64 23.57 6.43
C GLU A 378 -37.04 23.04 5.06
N ARG A 379 -38.10 23.63 4.46
CA ARG A 379 -38.51 23.30 3.09
C ARG A 379 -37.49 23.76 2.06
N LEU A 380 -36.88 24.93 2.25
CA LEU A 380 -35.78 25.43 1.42
C LEU A 380 -34.54 24.54 1.56
N LEU A 381 -34.15 24.19 2.79
CA LEU A 381 -33.03 23.28 3.03
C LEU A 381 -33.25 21.91 2.36
N LEU A 382 -34.47 21.37 2.42
CA LEU A 382 -34.82 20.12 1.72
C LEU A 382 -34.65 20.25 0.21
N LEU A 383 -35.08 21.37 -0.38
CA LEU A 383 -34.94 21.62 -1.82
C LEU A 383 -33.46 21.70 -2.24
N ASP A 384 -32.63 22.39 -1.46
CA ASP A 384 -31.19 22.46 -1.72
C ASP A 384 -30.52 21.08 -1.69
N LEU A 385 -30.86 20.24 -0.69
CA LEU A 385 -30.33 18.88 -0.58
C LEU A 385 -30.80 17.97 -1.71
N LEU A 386 -32.04 18.12 -2.19
CA LEU A 386 -32.55 17.39 -3.35
C LEU A 386 -31.90 17.84 -4.65
N SER A 387 -31.63 19.15 -4.79
CA SER A 387 -30.86 19.67 -5.92
C SER A 387 -29.44 19.10 -5.93
N ASP A 388 -28.77 19.06 -4.79
CA ASP A 388 -27.44 18.46 -4.64
C ASP A 388 -27.43 16.96 -5.00
N ALA A 389 -28.48 16.23 -4.63
CA ALA A 389 -28.65 14.82 -5.00
C ALA A 389 -28.82 14.66 -6.50
N ARG A 390 -29.67 15.48 -7.14
CA ARG A 390 -29.86 15.47 -8.60
C ARG A 390 -28.53 15.68 -9.34
N THR A 391 -27.70 16.62 -8.91
CA THR A 391 -26.36 16.84 -9.50
C THR A 391 -25.51 15.57 -9.42
N ALA A 392 -25.58 14.83 -8.31
CA ALA A 392 -24.86 13.56 -8.18
C ALA A 392 -25.37 12.48 -9.15
N TYR A 393 -26.69 12.38 -9.36
CA TYR A 393 -27.27 11.46 -10.34
C TYR A 393 -26.86 11.77 -11.78
N GLN A 394 -26.89 13.06 -12.16
CA GLN A 394 -26.43 13.51 -13.48
C GLN A 394 -24.95 13.20 -13.70
N GLN A 395 -24.11 13.43 -12.70
CA GLN A 395 -22.69 13.10 -12.82
C GLN A 395 -22.46 11.58 -12.90
N HIS A 396 -23.25 10.80 -12.18
CA HIS A 396 -23.16 9.35 -12.22
C HIS A 396 -23.57 8.78 -13.59
N SER A 397 -24.59 9.32 -14.25
CA SER A 397 -24.97 8.89 -15.60
C SER A 397 -23.88 9.22 -16.63
N VAL A 398 -23.21 10.37 -16.51
CA VAL A 398 -22.02 10.71 -17.32
C VAL A 398 -20.89 9.71 -17.08
N LEU A 399 -20.60 9.36 -15.83
CA LEU A 399 -19.60 8.35 -15.49
C LEU A 399 -19.94 6.98 -16.10
N GLN A 400 -21.20 6.55 -16.02
CA GLN A 400 -21.65 5.29 -16.61
C GLN A 400 -21.50 5.29 -18.13
N ALA A 401 -21.86 6.37 -18.81
CA ALA A 401 -21.68 6.51 -20.25
C ALA A 401 -20.20 6.42 -20.65
N GLN A 402 -19.30 7.06 -19.88
CA GLN A 402 -17.86 6.96 -20.11
C GLN A 402 -17.33 5.53 -19.91
N ARG A 403 -17.81 4.80 -18.89
CA ARG A 403 -17.43 3.40 -18.63
C ARG A 403 -17.87 2.47 -19.75
N LEU A 404 -19.06 2.69 -20.30
CA LEU A 404 -19.56 1.91 -21.44
C LEU A 404 -18.70 2.16 -22.68
N ALA A 405 -18.33 3.43 -22.95
CA ALA A 405 -17.46 3.79 -24.06
C ALA A 405 -16.02 3.25 -23.92
N SER A 406 -15.47 3.20 -22.70
CA SER A 406 -14.13 2.63 -22.47
C SER A 406 -14.13 1.10 -22.59
N THR A 407 -15.21 0.43 -22.19
CA THR A 407 -15.36 -1.03 -22.31
C THR A 407 -15.47 -1.47 -23.78
N GLN A 408 -16.06 -0.64 -24.65
CA GLN A 408 -16.14 -0.92 -26.09
C GLN A 408 -14.82 -0.68 -26.85
N ARG A 409 -13.84 0.01 -26.26
CA ARG A 409 -12.52 0.26 -26.87
C ARG A 409 -11.47 -0.80 -26.53
N THR A 410 -11.73 -1.64 -25.54
CA THR A 410 -10.82 -2.70 -25.05
C THR A 410 -11.21 -4.10 -25.49
N VAL A 411 -12.31 -4.24 -26.24
CA VAL A 411 -12.71 -5.44 -27.00
C VAL A 411 -12.38 -5.21 -28.46
#